data_AF-A0A1W1ZSE7-F1
#
_entry.id   AF-A0A1W1ZSE7-F1
#
_cell.length_a   1.000
_cell.length_b   1.000
_cell.length_c   1.000
_cell.angle_alpha   90.00
_cell.angle_beta   90.00
_cell.angle_gamma   90.00
#
_symmetry.space_group_name_H-M   'P 1'
#
loop_
_entity.id
_entity.type
_entity.pdbx_description
1 polymer ?
#
loop_
_entity_poly.entity_id
_entity_poly.type
_entity_poly.pdbx_seq_one_letter_code
_entity_poly.pdbx_strand_id
1 'polypeptide(L)'
;MPINNNIKFVPPTTVKDQVESSNSKNADFVKNFDFAINNSTDIASNETSTLTHTNPAGPHTLRATKKLAMKQTIDGRRVLYSPCDVLIKELGTAASILHRVVSNLSPDSQTIIAARLLGEEGLLEGRTIADLLATLQRASTKNTVSSAQTASATDRAAVIALMGDIGVFYSRPADVKMELLTEFNSLLIAAGLHVPEEPEMEIMRETGGSRTVGPDKKSERKVVTFDAGVDIPFRTGIHNMGLEADKILGITEHNRIPEIRWPVFDISTARIQQTTEPFAGHMSGSPAEILQTWDMLCGVKGEDQYVGALTRNSVRQAGEEFRHPLSDLTSVEQAQRYARAAGASAFLVGLGYHSTVEVLEGILVYLGQSMRAEGTLSQSQRDAAHVFGHGAATDLITELFKTNTAQ
;
A
#
# COMPACT_ATOMS: atom_id res chain seq x y z
N MET A 1 -13.10 11.00 -53.57
CA MET A 1 -11.96 11.46 -52.75
C MET A 1 -11.20 10.23 -52.28
N PRO A 2 -9.87 10.13 -52.47
CA PRO A 2 -9.12 8.99 -51.97
C PRO A 2 -8.83 9.14 -50.47
N ILE A 3 -9.11 8.09 -49.71
CA ILE A 3 -8.82 8.00 -48.27
C ILE A 3 -7.32 7.75 -48.12
N ASN A 4 -6.64 8.70 -47.48
CA ASN A 4 -5.21 8.68 -47.27
C ASN A 4 -4.90 7.85 -46.00
N ASN A 5 -4.56 6.57 -46.16
CA ASN A 5 -4.12 5.70 -45.07
C ASN A 5 -2.65 5.98 -44.69
N ASN A 6 -2.43 7.08 -43.97
CA ASN A 6 -1.17 7.33 -43.27
C ASN A 6 -1.34 7.03 -41.77
N ILE A 7 -1.52 5.74 -41.45
CA ILE A 7 -1.31 5.26 -40.07
C ILE A 7 0.20 5.06 -39.93
N LYS A 8 0.87 6.05 -39.31
CA LYS A 8 2.24 5.87 -38.85
C LYS A 8 2.23 4.79 -37.76
N PHE A 9 2.81 3.64 -38.09
CA PHE A 9 3.13 2.60 -37.14
C PHE A 9 4.18 3.17 -36.18
N VAL A 10 3.77 3.53 -34.96
CA VAL A 10 4.70 3.75 -33.86
C VAL A 10 5.05 2.36 -33.35
N PRO A 11 6.32 1.91 -33.46
CA PRO A 11 6.69 0.60 -32.95
C PRO A 11 6.41 0.58 -31.43
N PRO A 12 5.91 -0.56 -30.88
CA PRO A 12 5.71 -0.67 -29.45
C PRO A 12 7.04 -0.41 -28.74
N THR A 13 7.05 0.56 -27.83
CA THR A 13 8.19 0.84 -26.96
C THR A 13 8.59 -0.46 -26.28
N THR A 14 9.86 -0.86 -26.39
CA THR A 14 10.26 -2.14 -25.82
C THR A 14 10.19 -2.07 -24.30
N VAL A 15 9.93 -3.19 -23.62
CA VAL A 15 9.87 -3.27 -22.14
C VAL A 15 11.13 -2.67 -21.51
N LYS A 16 12.27 -2.77 -22.18
CA LYS A 16 13.55 -2.18 -21.74
C LYS A 16 13.48 -0.65 -21.70
N ASP A 17 12.92 0.00 -22.72
CA ASP A 17 12.77 1.45 -22.80
C ASP A 17 11.80 1.99 -21.73
N GLN A 18 10.74 1.22 -21.42
CA GLN A 18 9.81 1.57 -20.35
C GLN A 18 10.45 1.46 -18.96
N VAL A 19 11.27 0.43 -18.72
CA VAL A 19 12.01 0.23 -17.46
C VAL A 19 13.06 1.33 -17.26
N GLU A 20 13.78 1.73 -18.31
CA GLU A 20 14.74 2.84 -18.24
C GLU A 20 14.04 4.18 -17.96
N SER A 21 12.90 4.45 -18.61
CA SER A 21 12.10 5.65 -18.32
C SER A 21 11.51 5.65 -16.91
N SER A 22 10.95 4.53 -16.43
CA SER A 22 10.39 4.45 -15.07
C SER A 22 11.46 4.64 -14.00
N ASN A 23 12.66 4.09 -14.20
CA ASN A 23 13.75 4.23 -13.23
C ASN A 23 14.27 5.66 -13.12
N SER A 24 14.33 6.40 -14.23
CA SER A 24 14.71 7.83 -14.18
C SER A 24 13.73 8.65 -13.34
N LYS A 25 12.42 8.37 -13.43
CA LYS A 25 11.38 9.05 -12.66
C LYS A 25 11.29 8.58 -11.20
N ASN A 26 11.58 7.30 -10.94
CA ASN A 26 11.63 6.77 -9.57
C ASN A 26 12.84 7.29 -8.78
N ALA A 27 13.92 7.68 -9.46
CA ALA A 27 15.04 8.37 -8.83
C ALA A 27 14.67 9.76 -8.29
N ASP A 28 13.63 10.40 -8.84
CA ASP A 28 13.15 11.70 -8.37
C ASP A 28 12.38 11.55 -7.05
N PHE A 29 11.62 10.47 -6.84
CA PHE A 29 10.99 10.16 -5.54
C PHE A 29 12.02 10.13 -4.39
N VAL A 30 13.16 9.47 -4.61
CA VAL A 30 14.23 9.35 -3.60
C VAL A 30 14.83 10.73 -3.29
N LYS A 31 15.15 11.52 -4.32
CA LYS A 31 15.68 12.88 -4.14
C LYS A 31 14.68 13.80 -3.44
N ASN A 32 13.40 13.68 -3.78
CA ASN A 32 12.34 14.49 -3.20
C ASN A 32 12.14 14.15 -1.72
N PHE A 33 12.34 12.89 -1.31
CA PHE A 33 12.37 12.52 0.10
C PHE A 33 13.51 13.22 0.85
N ASP A 34 14.74 13.13 0.35
CA ASP A 34 15.89 13.77 1.00
C ASP A 34 15.72 15.30 1.06
N PHE A 35 15.18 15.89 -0.01
CA PHE A 35 14.84 17.30 -0.04
C PHE A 35 13.78 17.65 1.02
N ALA A 36 12.73 16.83 1.16
CA ALA A 36 11.65 17.08 2.12
C ALA A 36 12.15 16.98 3.58
N ILE A 37 13.04 16.03 3.90
CA ILE A 37 13.67 15.94 5.23
C ILE A 37 14.50 17.19 5.54
N ASN A 38 15.38 17.57 4.60
CA ASN A 38 16.30 18.69 4.81
C ASN A 38 15.62 20.06 4.92
N ASN A 39 14.35 20.15 4.51
CA ASN A 39 13.53 21.37 4.60
C ASN A 39 12.37 21.23 5.59
N SER A 40 12.33 20.16 6.39
CA SER A 40 11.28 19.99 7.39
C SER A 40 11.44 21.02 8.52
N THR A 41 10.34 21.68 8.89
CA THR A 41 10.31 22.64 9.99
C THR A 41 9.94 21.94 11.29
N ASP A 42 10.71 22.17 12.36
CA ASP A 42 10.38 21.67 13.70
C ASP A 42 9.04 22.24 14.19
N ILE A 43 8.06 21.35 14.40
CA ILE A 43 6.84 21.69 15.11
C ILE A 43 7.06 21.34 16.58
N ALA A 44 7.15 22.36 17.44
CA ALA A 44 7.14 22.16 18.87
C ALA A 44 5.74 21.68 19.30
N SER A 45 5.65 20.51 19.92
CA SER A 45 4.42 20.03 20.54
C SER A 45 4.14 20.84 21.81
N ASN A 46 3.46 21.98 21.69
CA ASN A 46 3.02 22.72 22.86
C ASN A 46 1.69 22.19 23.40
N GLU A 47 1.71 21.96 24.72
CA GLU A 47 0.61 21.94 25.67
C GLU A 47 -0.25 20.68 25.91
N THR A 48 -0.21 20.31 27.19
CA THR A 48 -1.13 19.51 28.01
C THR A 48 -2.56 20.07 28.01
N SER A 49 -3.21 20.10 26.85
CA SER A 49 -4.67 20.22 26.78
C SER A 49 -5.33 18.86 27.02
N THR A 50 -6.54 18.86 27.56
CA THR A 50 -7.35 17.64 27.70
C THR A 50 -7.50 17.00 26.32
N LEU A 51 -7.04 15.75 26.16
CA LEU A 51 -7.01 15.08 24.85
C LEU A 51 -8.44 14.90 24.33
N THR A 52 -8.85 15.75 23.40
CA THR A 52 -10.13 15.63 22.68
C THR A 52 -9.91 14.90 21.37
N HIS A 53 -10.90 14.12 20.95
CA HIS A 53 -10.88 13.39 19.69
C HIS A 53 -11.99 13.90 18.78
N THR A 54 -11.71 14.02 17.49
CA THR A 54 -12.69 14.43 16.49
C THR A 54 -12.52 13.65 15.20
N ASN A 55 -13.58 13.58 14.41
CA ASN A 55 -13.57 12.90 13.13
C ASN A 55 -12.67 13.70 12.14
N PRO A 56 -11.59 13.11 11.59
CA PRO A 56 -10.71 13.79 10.65
C PRO A 56 -11.38 14.15 9.32
N ALA A 57 -12.54 13.56 9.02
CA ALA A 57 -13.40 13.90 7.87
C ALA A 57 -14.59 14.80 8.27
N GLY A 58 -14.63 15.32 9.50
CA GLY A 58 -15.69 16.21 9.98
C GLY A 58 -15.75 17.54 9.21
N PRO A 59 -16.88 18.28 9.23
CA PRO A 59 -17.12 19.42 8.35
C PRO A 59 -16.03 20.51 8.34
N HIS A 60 -15.45 20.81 9.50
CA HIS A 60 -14.37 21.80 9.63
C HIS A 60 -13.04 21.29 9.04
N THR A 61 -12.61 20.09 9.41
CA THR A 61 -11.37 19.46 8.93
C THR A 61 -11.43 19.11 7.45
N LEU A 62 -12.60 18.65 6.99
CA LEU A 62 -12.87 18.37 5.59
C LEU A 62 -12.60 19.61 4.73
N ARG A 63 -13.04 20.80 5.17
CA ARG A 63 -12.80 22.03 4.41
C ARG A 63 -11.29 22.29 4.21
N ALA A 64 -10.47 22.01 5.21
CA ALA A 64 -9.03 22.25 5.15
C ALA A 64 -8.28 21.21 4.30
N THR A 65 -8.64 19.92 4.41
CA THR A 65 -7.86 18.81 3.83
C THR A 65 -8.50 18.17 2.58
N LYS A 66 -9.72 18.58 2.18
CA LYS A 66 -10.47 18.01 1.05
C LYS A 66 -9.67 17.95 -0.25
N LYS A 67 -8.89 18.98 -0.57
CA LYS A 67 -8.10 19.02 -1.82
C LYS A 67 -7.05 17.91 -1.85
N LEU A 68 -6.33 17.71 -0.73
CA LEU A 68 -5.33 16.65 -0.62
C LEU A 68 -6.01 15.28 -0.60
N ALA A 69 -7.07 15.10 0.17
CA ALA A 69 -7.84 13.85 0.19
C ALA A 69 -8.35 13.43 -1.20
N MET A 70 -8.88 14.38 -1.98
CA MET A 70 -9.31 14.14 -3.35
C MET A 70 -8.13 13.72 -4.24
N LYS A 71 -7.01 14.46 -4.18
CA LYS A 71 -5.81 14.16 -4.96
C LYS A 71 -5.25 12.76 -4.65
N GLN A 72 -5.10 12.43 -3.37
CA GLN A 72 -4.65 11.11 -2.91
C GLN A 72 -5.56 9.99 -3.42
N THR A 73 -6.88 10.19 -3.32
CA THR A 73 -7.89 9.22 -3.77
C THR A 73 -7.83 9.02 -5.29
N ILE A 74 -7.77 10.10 -6.08
CA ILE A 74 -7.67 10.04 -7.55
C ILE A 74 -6.41 9.30 -7.98
N ASP A 75 -5.25 9.74 -7.47
CA ASP A 75 -3.96 9.20 -7.92
C ASP A 75 -3.81 7.73 -7.49
N GLY A 76 -4.21 7.37 -6.26
CA GLY A 76 -4.20 5.98 -5.78
C GLY A 76 -5.16 5.08 -6.56
N ARG A 77 -6.39 5.53 -6.82
CA ARG A 77 -7.36 4.76 -7.64
C ARG A 77 -6.89 4.59 -9.08
N ARG A 78 -6.25 5.60 -9.66
CA ARG A 78 -5.71 5.53 -11.03
C ARG A 78 -4.70 4.38 -11.18
N VAL A 79 -3.85 4.14 -10.19
CA VAL A 79 -2.91 3.00 -10.18
C VAL A 79 -3.66 1.66 -10.24
N LEU A 80 -4.79 1.52 -9.57
CA LEU A 80 -5.58 0.28 -9.57
C LEU A 80 -6.39 0.09 -10.86
N TYR A 81 -6.92 1.17 -11.44
CA TYR A 81 -7.66 1.13 -12.70
C TYR A 81 -6.74 0.93 -13.91
N SER A 82 -5.58 1.57 -13.92
CA SER A 82 -4.65 1.62 -15.05
C SER A 82 -3.20 1.43 -14.59
N PRO A 83 -2.86 0.26 -13.98
CA PRO A 83 -1.49 -0.02 -13.54
C PRO A 83 -0.53 -0.09 -14.73
N CYS A 84 0.75 0.25 -14.49
CA CYS A 84 1.80 0.00 -15.48
C CYS A 84 2.05 -1.51 -15.67
N ASP A 85 2.73 -1.88 -16.75
CA ASP A 85 3.01 -3.29 -17.10
C ASP A 85 3.82 -4.02 -16.02
N VAL A 86 4.73 -3.32 -15.34
CA VAL A 86 5.51 -3.88 -14.24
C VAL A 86 4.59 -4.26 -13.08
N LEU A 87 3.70 -3.36 -12.65
CA LEU A 87 2.75 -3.64 -11.58
C LEU A 87 1.76 -4.77 -11.96
N ILE A 88 1.30 -4.81 -13.22
CA ILE A 88 0.46 -5.92 -13.71
C ILE A 88 1.19 -7.26 -13.55
N LYS A 89 2.47 -7.32 -13.92
CA LYS A 89 3.28 -8.54 -13.82
C LYS A 89 3.52 -8.95 -12.36
N GLU A 90 3.80 -7.99 -11.47
CA GLU A 90 4.01 -8.25 -10.05
C GLU A 90 2.73 -8.76 -9.36
N LEU A 91 1.58 -8.13 -9.64
CA LEU A 91 0.28 -8.61 -9.18
C LEU A 91 -0.05 -9.99 -9.73
N GLY A 92 0.17 -10.22 -11.03
CA GLY A 92 -0.14 -11.50 -11.65
C GLY A 92 0.73 -12.65 -11.14
N THR A 93 2.00 -12.37 -10.83
CA THR A 93 2.90 -13.35 -10.20
C THR A 93 2.36 -13.78 -8.85
N ALA A 94 2.06 -12.81 -7.98
CA ALA A 94 1.57 -13.10 -6.64
C ALA A 94 0.17 -13.75 -6.66
N ALA A 95 -0.74 -13.27 -7.51
CA ALA A 95 -2.06 -13.85 -7.69
C ALA A 95 -2.00 -15.31 -8.19
N SER A 96 -1.05 -15.65 -9.07
CA SER A 96 -0.83 -17.02 -9.54
C SER A 96 -0.43 -17.95 -8.40
N ILE A 97 0.45 -17.49 -7.50
CA ILE A 97 0.88 -18.26 -6.34
C ILE A 97 -0.28 -18.41 -5.35
N LEU A 98 -0.97 -17.31 -5.02
CA LEU A 98 -2.13 -17.33 -4.13
C LEU A 98 -3.22 -18.26 -4.66
N HIS A 99 -3.54 -18.22 -5.96
CA HIS A 99 -4.49 -19.14 -6.57
C HIS A 99 -4.11 -20.60 -6.29
N ARG A 100 -2.85 -20.96 -6.56
CA ARG A 100 -2.34 -22.32 -6.34
C ARG A 100 -2.35 -22.72 -4.86
N VAL A 101 -1.95 -21.83 -3.96
CA VAL A 101 -1.91 -22.14 -2.52
C VAL A 101 -3.33 -22.29 -1.99
N VAL A 102 -4.18 -21.28 -2.21
CA VAL A 102 -5.57 -21.27 -1.72
C VAL A 102 -6.37 -22.46 -2.28
N SER A 103 -6.19 -22.83 -3.56
CA SER A 103 -6.87 -23.99 -4.15
C SER A 103 -6.50 -25.32 -3.51
N ASN A 104 -5.33 -25.42 -2.88
CA ASN A 104 -4.83 -26.64 -2.23
C ASN A 104 -4.96 -26.63 -0.70
N LEU A 105 -5.45 -25.54 -0.11
CA LEU A 105 -5.84 -25.51 1.30
C LEU A 105 -7.07 -26.38 1.53
N SER A 106 -7.20 -26.93 2.73
CA SER A 106 -8.41 -27.55 3.23
C SER A 106 -9.59 -26.56 3.20
N PRO A 107 -10.85 -27.03 3.06
CA PRO A 107 -12.02 -26.15 3.01
C PRO A 107 -12.16 -25.21 4.21
N ASP A 108 -11.78 -25.67 5.41
CA ASP A 108 -11.80 -24.86 6.62
C ASP A 108 -10.74 -23.75 6.55
N SER A 109 -9.51 -24.08 6.14
CA SER A 109 -8.44 -23.10 5.93
C SER A 109 -8.77 -22.09 4.84
N GLN A 110 -9.40 -22.51 3.74
CA GLN A 110 -9.92 -21.60 2.71
C GLN A 110 -10.94 -20.61 3.28
N THR A 111 -11.85 -21.10 4.13
CA THR A 111 -12.86 -20.24 4.77
C THR A 111 -12.19 -19.23 5.70
N ILE A 112 -11.22 -19.64 6.51
CA ILE A 112 -10.55 -18.76 7.47
C ILE A 112 -9.71 -17.69 6.74
N ILE A 113 -8.89 -18.08 5.75
CA ILE A 113 -8.01 -17.14 5.05
C ILE A 113 -8.80 -16.10 4.23
N ALA A 114 -9.99 -16.46 3.74
CA ALA A 114 -10.83 -15.58 2.95
C ALA A 114 -11.88 -14.81 3.78
N ALA A 115 -12.00 -15.11 5.08
CA ALA A 115 -13.13 -14.67 5.90
C ALA A 115 -13.35 -13.16 5.87
N ARG A 116 -12.28 -12.37 5.99
CA ARG A 116 -12.39 -10.91 5.98
C ARG A 116 -12.71 -10.35 4.59
N LEU A 117 -12.12 -10.93 3.54
CA LEU A 117 -12.33 -10.49 2.17
C LEU A 117 -13.76 -10.78 1.67
N LEU A 118 -14.36 -11.87 2.13
CA LEU A 118 -15.73 -12.31 1.76
C LEU A 118 -16.82 -11.86 2.75
N GLY A 119 -16.45 -11.43 3.95
CA GLY A 119 -17.36 -10.95 4.99
C GLY A 119 -17.95 -9.57 4.69
N GLU A 120 -18.80 -9.08 5.60
CA GLU A 120 -19.55 -7.81 5.49
C GLU A 120 -18.66 -6.55 5.35
N GLU A 121 -17.39 -6.64 5.76
CA GLU A 121 -16.40 -5.58 5.66
C GLU A 121 -15.45 -5.73 4.45
N GLY A 122 -15.62 -6.80 3.68
CA GLY A 122 -14.70 -7.23 2.64
C GLY A 122 -15.02 -6.66 1.25
N LEU A 123 -14.01 -6.58 0.39
CA LEU A 123 -14.17 -6.14 -1.00
C LEU A 123 -15.01 -7.10 -1.85
N LEU A 124 -15.12 -8.35 -1.43
CA LEU A 124 -15.88 -9.40 -2.10
C LEU A 124 -17.03 -9.86 -1.19
N GLU A 125 -17.65 -8.93 -0.47
CA GLU A 125 -18.79 -9.19 0.41
C GLU A 125 -19.83 -10.11 -0.25
N GLY A 126 -20.20 -11.17 0.47
CA GLY A 126 -21.23 -12.12 0.05
C GLY A 126 -20.81 -13.06 -1.09
N ARG A 127 -19.56 -13.01 -1.53
CA ARG A 127 -19.00 -13.92 -2.53
C ARG A 127 -18.52 -15.24 -1.91
N THR A 128 -18.29 -16.21 -2.77
CA THR A 128 -17.83 -17.55 -2.39
C THR A 128 -16.32 -17.72 -2.54
N ILE A 129 -15.77 -18.80 -1.99
CA ILE A 129 -14.38 -19.20 -2.25
C ILE A 129 -14.13 -19.42 -3.75
N ALA A 130 -15.11 -19.94 -4.50
CA ALA A 130 -14.98 -20.10 -5.94
C ALA A 130 -14.84 -18.75 -6.66
N ASP A 131 -15.55 -17.72 -6.20
CA ASP A 131 -15.40 -16.34 -6.73
C ASP A 131 -14.01 -15.77 -6.41
N LEU A 132 -13.49 -16.02 -5.20
CA LEU A 132 -12.11 -15.65 -4.84
C LEU A 132 -11.09 -16.32 -5.77
N LEU A 133 -11.19 -17.63 -5.99
CA LEU A 133 -10.31 -18.34 -6.91
C LEU A 133 -10.42 -17.79 -8.34
N ALA A 134 -11.63 -17.48 -8.81
CA ALA A 134 -11.82 -16.84 -10.11
C ALA A 134 -11.17 -15.45 -10.19
N THR A 135 -11.26 -14.66 -9.12
CA THR A 135 -10.57 -13.36 -8.98
C THR A 135 -9.06 -13.50 -9.05
N LEU A 136 -8.47 -14.44 -8.30
CA LEU A 136 -7.03 -14.72 -8.34
C LEU A 136 -6.60 -15.20 -9.73
N GLN A 137 -7.43 -16.02 -10.40
CA GLN A 137 -7.17 -16.51 -11.75
C GLN A 137 -7.21 -15.40 -12.81
N ARG A 138 -8.17 -14.45 -12.72
CA ARG A 138 -8.20 -13.28 -13.62
C ARG A 138 -7.01 -12.36 -13.40
N ALA A 139 -6.61 -12.15 -12.14
CA ALA A 139 -5.43 -11.36 -11.81
C ALA A 139 -4.12 -12.03 -12.23
N SER A 140 -4.05 -13.38 -12.20
CA SER A 140 -2.85 -14.14 -12.55
C SER A 140 -2.58 -14.24 -14.04
N THR A 141 -3.62 -14.16 -14.88
CA THR A 141 -3.42 -14.17 -16.33
C THR A 141 -2.59 -12.97 -16.72
N LYS A 142 -1.34 -13.22 -17.14
CA LYS A 142 -0.59 -12.31 -18.00
C LYS A 142 -1.57 -11.90 -19.09
N ASN A 143 -1.79 -10.60 -19.30
CA ASN A 143 -2.67 -10.07 -20.33
C ASN A 143 -2.19 -10.52 -21.73
N THR A 144 -2.32 -11.80 -22.05
CA THR A 144 -2.28 -12.33 -23.39
C THR A 144 -3.66 -12.03 -23.94
N VAL A 145 -3.66 -11.39 -25.11
CA VAL A 145 -4.81 -10.75 -25.79
C VAL A 145 -5.97 -11.72 -26.09
N SER A 146 -5.91 -12.98 -25.63
CA SER A 146 -6.88 -14.05 -25.90
C SER A 146 -7.72 -14.51 -24.69
N SER A 147 -7.50 -14.03 -23.46
CA SER A 147 -8.42 -14.33 -22.35
C SER A 147 -9.55 -13.29 -22.31
N ALA A 148 -10.79 -13.75 -22.47
CA ALA A 148 -11.97 -12.90 -22.62
C ALA A 148 -12.36 -12.07 -21.36
N GLN A 149 -11.55 -12.09 -20.29
CA GLN A 149 -11.78 -11.30 -19.08
C GLN A 149 -10.43 -10.83 -18.51
N THR A 150 -10.09 -9.57 -18.80
CA THR A 150 -8.99 -8.86 -18.14
C THR A 150 -9.32 -8.60 -16.68
N ALA A 151 -8.33 -8.67 -15.77
CA ALA A 151 -8.52 -8.32 -14.37
C ALA A 151 -9.10 -6.91 -14.19
N SER A 152 -10.13 -6.79 -13.35
CA SER A 152 -10.70 -5.50 -12.93
C SER A 152 -9.85 -4.83 -11.84
N ALA A 153 -10.13 -3.56 -11.53
CA ALA A 153 -9.50 -2.89 -10.40
C ALA A 153 -9.89 -3.54 -9.06
N THR A 154 -11.13 -4.03 -8.94
CA THR A 154 -11.60 -4.79 -7.77
C THR A 154 -10.83 -6.09 -7.63
N ASP A 155 -10.53 -6.80 -8.73
CA ASP A 155 -9.72 -8.02 -8.69
C ASP A 155 -8.33 -7.73 -8.12
N ARG A 156 -7.66 -6.69 -8.63
CA ARG A 156 -6.34 -6.26 -8.15
C ARG A 156 -6.36 -5.86 -6.68
N ALA A 157 -7.37 -5.07 -6.27
CA ALA A 157 -7.53 -4.66 -4.88
C ALA A 157 -7.78 -5.86 -3.96
N ALA A 158 -8.56 -6.86 -4.40
CA ALA A 158 -8.82 -8.08 -3.64
C ALA A 158 -7.54 -8.93 -3.45
N VAL A 159 -6.66 -9.00 -4.46
CA VAL A 159 -5.35 -9.65 -4.32
C VAL A 159 -4.51 -8.97 -3.24
N ILE A 160 -4.43 -7.63 -3.27
CA ILE A 160 -3.65 -6.86 -2.29
C ILE A 160 -4.27 -6.94 -0.88
N ALA A 161 -5.61 -6.92 -0.78
CA ALA A 161 -6.30 -7.13 0.49
C ALA A 161 -5.95 -8.48 1.11
N LEU A 162 -5.97 -9.56 0.32
CA LEU A 162 -5.60 -10.89 0.78
C LEU A 162 -4.13 -10.95 1.22
N MET A 163 -3.22 -10.26 0.54
CA MET A 163 -1.83 -10.13 0.99
C MET A 163 -1.72 -9.42 2.34
N GLY A 164 -2.53 -8.38 2.57
CA GLY A 164 -2.58 -7.69 3.86
C GLY A 164 -3.04 -8.62 4.99
N ASP A 165 -4.11 -9.38 4.75
CA ASP A 165 -4.63 -10.34 5.74
C ASP A 165 -3.65 -11.49 6.02
N ILE A 166 -2.94 -11.99 5.00
CA ILE A 166 -1.85 -12.97 5.18
C ILE A 166 -0.68 -12.35 5.93
N GLY A 167 -0.33 -11.09 5.66
CA GLY A 167 0.73 -10.38 6.36
C GLY A 167 0.49 -10.27 7.86
N VAL A 168 -0.77 -10.23 8.31
CA VAL A 168 -1.14 -10.31 9.73
C VAL A 168 -0.67 -11.61 10.36
N PHE A 169 -0.61 -12.71 9.61
CA PHE A 169 -0.18 -14.00 10.15
C PHE A 169 1.24 -13.97 10.64
N TYR A 170 2.08 -13.16 9.99
CA TYR A 170 3.48 -13.04 10.34
C TYR A 170 3.74 -11.81 11.26
N SER A 171 2.94 -10.75 11.15
CA SER A 171 3.06 -9.59 12.05
C SER A 171 2.50 -9.86 13.45
N ARG A 172 1.49 -10.75 13.56
CA ARG A 172 0.78 -11.09 14.79
C ARG A 172 0.38 -12.58 14.80
N PRO A 173 1.35 -13.51 14.89
CA PRO A 173 1.07 -14.95 14.81
C PRO A 173 0.12 -15.47 15.90
N ALA A 174 0.08 -14.81 17.06
CA ALA A 174 -0.85 -15.14 18.15
C ALA A 174 -2.33 -14.95 17.78
N ASP A 175 -2.64 -14.16 16.75
CA ASP A 175 -4.01 -13.90 16.29
C ASP A 175 -4.50 -14.97 15.27
N VAL A 176 -3.64 -15.95 14.91
CA VAL A 176 -3.89 -16.90 13.82
C VAL A 176 -4.01 -18.33 14.31
N LYS A 177 -4.91 -19.10 13.68
CA LYS A 177 -5.02 -20.55 13.92
C LYS A 177 -3.76 -21.26 13.41
N MET A 178 -3.07 -21.96 14.30
CA MET A 178 -1.80 -22.62 14.01
C MET A 178 -1.90 -23.65 12.88
N GLU A 179 -3.05 -24.33 12.76
CA GLU A 179 -3.30 -25.30 11.70
C GLU A 179 -3.28 -24.64 10.32
N LEU A 180 -3.96 -23.49 10.17
CA LEU A 180 -3.95 -22.71 8.94
C LEU A 180 -2.53 -22.24 8.61
N LEU A 181 -1.82 -21.67 9.58
CA LEU A 181 -0.47 -21.15 9.36
C LEU A 181 0.49 -22.27 8.91
N THR A 182 0.40 -23.43 9.54
CA THR A 182 1.23 -24.60 9.21
C THR A 182 0.93 -25.13 7.81
N GLU A 183 -0.36 -25.27 7.47
CA GLU A 183 -0.80 -25.73 6.15
C GLU A 183 -0.36 -24.75 5.05
N PHE A 184 -0.61 -23.46 5.26
CA PHE A 184 -0.26 -22.39 4.33
C PHE A 184 1.25 -22.32 4.07
N ASN A 185 2.07 -22.34 5.14
CA ASN A 185 3.53 -22.33 5.01
C ASN A 185 4.05 -23.58 4.30
N SER A 186 3.47 -24.76 4.56
CA SER A 186 3.86 -25.99 3.87
C SER A 186 3.62 -25.90 2.36
N LEU A 187 2.51 -25.30 1.93
CA LEU A 187 2.20 -25.08 0.51
C LEU A 187 3.13 -24.04 -0.14
N LEU A 188 3.52 -22.99 0.59
CA LEU A 188 4.50 -22.00 0.12
C LEU A 188 5.89 -22.62 -0.06
N ILE A 189 6.33 -23.45 0.89
CA ILE A 189 7.62 -24.16 0.80
C ILE A 189 7.59 -25.16 -0.37
N ALA A 190 6.50 -25.92 -0.53
CA ALA A 190 6.32 -26.81 -1.67
C ALA A 190 6.28 -26.06 -3.02
N ALA A 191 5.90 -24.78 -2.99
CA ALA A 191 5.96 -23.87 -4.12
C ALA A 191 7.37 -23.31 -4.41
N GLY A 192 8.37 -23.65 -3.59
CA GLY A 192 9.76 -23.18 -3.70
C GLY A 192 9.98 -21.77 -3.16
N LEU A 193 9.10 -21.28 -2.29
CA LEU A 193 9.16 -19.93 -1.75
C LEU A 193 9.76 -19.91 -0.34
N HIS A 194 10.46 -18.83 -0.02
CA HIS A 194 10.98 -18.58 1.31
C HIS A 194 9.88 -18.05 2.23
N VAL A 195 9.52 -18.83 3.24
CA VAL A 195 8.66 -18.39 4.34
C VAL A 195 9.56 -17.74 5.40
N PRO A 196 9.26 -16.51 5.83
CA PRO A 196 10.13 -15.81 6.75
C PRO A 196 10.17 -16.47 8.14
N GLU A 197 11.37 -16.54 8.71
CA GLU A 197 11.61 -17.06 10.06
C GLU A 197 11.39 -15.97 11.12
N GLU A 198 11.26 -16.38 12.39
CA GLU A 198 10.97 -15.46 13.49
C GLU A 198 11.94 -14.26 13.61
N PRO A 199 13.27 -14.41 13.42
CA PRO A 199 14.18 -13.26 13.44
C PRO A 199 13.91 -12.25 12.31
N GLU A 200 13.61 -12.73 11.11
CA GLU A 200 13.27 -11.87 9.95
C GLU A 200 11.95 -11.12 10.23
N MET A 201 11.00 -11.83 10.84
CA MET A 201 9.72 -11.26 11.21
C MET A 201 9.81 -10.24 12.33
N GLU A 202 10.69 -10.44 13.32
CA GLU A 202 10.93 -9.46 14.37
C GLU A 202 11.50 -8.17 13.78
N ILE A 203 12.49 -8.25 12.89
CA ILE A 203 13.05 -7.06 12.22
C ILE A 203 11.96 -6.33 11.42
N MET A 204 11.08 -7.05 10.72
CA MET A 204 9.93 -6.45 10.03
C MET A 204 9.03 -5.69 11.00
N ARG A 205 8.70 -6.28 12.16
CA ARG A 205 7.85 -5.65 13.18
C ARG A 205 8.50 -4.45 13.85
N GLU A 206 9.80 -4.54 14.16
CA GLU A 206 10.58 -3.47 14.78
C GLU A 206 10.78 -2.28 13.85
N THR A 207 10.77 -2.50 12.53
CA THR A 207 11.03 -1.45 11.54
C THR A 207 9.75 -0.87 10.93
N GLY A 208 8.83 -1.74 10.50
CA GLY A 208 7.61 -1.38 9.77
C GLY A 208 6.32 -1.55 10.56
N GLY A 209 6.38 -2.13 11.76
CA GLY A 209 5.21 -2.41 12.56
C GLY A 209 4.54 -1.13 13.09
N SER A 210 3.23 -1.22 13.35
CA SER A 210 2.43 -0.08 13.80
C SER A 210 2.94 0.61 15.07
N ARG A 211 3.64 -0.10 15.96
CA ARG A 211 4.26 0.47 17.17
C ARG A 211 5.44 1.36 16.85
N THR A 212 6.17 1.06 15.78
CA THR A 212 7.32 1.83 15.33
C THR A 212 6.88 3.04 14.54
N VAL A 213 6.08 2.83 13.49
CA VAL A 213 5.68 3.92 12.56
C VAL A 213 4.63 4.86 13.15
N GLY A 214 3.96 4.46 14.23
CA GLY A 214 2.90 5.22 14.89
C GLY A 214 2.90 5.02 16.40
N PRO A 215 3.96 5.43 17.11
CA PRO A 215 4.13 5.13 18.54
C PRO A 215 2.96 5.67 19.38
N ASP A 216 2.42 6.84 19.00
CA ASP A 216 1.36 7.53 19.72
C ASP A 216 -0.04 7.21 19.13
N LYS A 217 -0.13 6.32 18.13
CA LYS A 217 -1.40 5.97 17.46
C LYS A 217 -2.46 5.49 18.44
N LYS A 218 -2.10 4.71 19.47
CA LYS A 218 -3.09 4.15 20.42
C LYS A 218 -3.63 5.20 21.37
N SER A 219 -2.82 6.19 21.76
CA SER A 219 -3.26 7.28 22.62
C SER A 219 -4.04 8.33 21.84
N GLU A 220 -3.68 8.60 20.59
CA GLU A 220 -4.28 9.65 19.76
C GLU A 220 -5.53 9.22 18.99
N ARG A 221 -5.86 7.92 18.97
CA ARG A 221 -6.93 7.37 18.14
C ARG A 221 -7.99 6.68 18.99
N LYS A 222 -9.25 7.04 18.75
CA LYS A 222 -10.42 6.38 19.31
C LYS A 222 -11.24 5.73 18.20
N VAL A 223 -11.55 4.45 18.35
CA VAL A 223 -12.49 3.78 17.44
C VAL A 223 -13.90 4.25 17.77
N VAL A 224 -14.66 4.68 16.76
CA VAL A 224 -16.08 4.96 16.91
C VAL A 224 -16.81 3.63 17.04
N THR A 225 -17.59 3.48 18.11
CA THR A 225 -18.37 2.26 18.36
C THR A 225 -19.67 2.30 17.57
N PHE A 226 -20.02 1.16 16.99
CA PHE A 226 -21.28 0.90 16.29
C PHE A 226 -21.95 -0.30 16.96
N ASP A 227 -23.29 -0.35 16.96
CA ASP A 227 -24.05 -1.42 17.62
C ASP A 227 -23.93 -2.75 16.85
N ALA A 228 -23.91 -2.69 15.52
CA ALA A 228 -23.63 -3.82 14.63
C ALA A 228 -22.68 -3.45 13.47
N GLY A 229 -22.07 -4.45 12.83
CA GLY A 229 -21.20 -4.25 11.66
C GLY A 229 -21.91 -3.55 10.49
N VAL A 230 -23.19 -3.84 10.31
CA VAL A 230 -24.06 -3.19 9.30
C VAL A 230 -24.29 -1.69 9.54
N ASP A 231 -24.00 -1.18 10.75
CA ASP A 231 -24.13 0.24 11.07
C ASP A 231 -22.86 1.04 10.72
N ILE A 232 -21.75 0.34 10.46
CA ILE A 232 -20.50 0.96 10.02
C ILE A 232 -20.72 1.56 8.61
N PRO A 233 -20.51 2.86 8.39
CA PRO A 233 -20.83 3.49 7.11
C PRO A 233 -19.97 2.93 5.97
N PHE A 234 -20.61 2.72 4.81
CA PHE A 234 -19.91 2.49 3.56
C PHE A 234 -19.02 3.68 3.23
N ARG A 235 -17.78 3.37 2.86
CA ARG A 235 -16.78 4.36 2.52
C ARG A 235 -15.93 3.94 1.33
N THR A 236 -15.46 4.94 0.61
CA THR A 236 -14.62 4.76 -0.55
C THR A 236 -13.67 5.95 -0.71
N GLY A 237 -12.37 5.69 -0.68
CA GLY A 237 -11.35 6.73 -0.74
C GLY A 237 -11.24 7.58 0.53
N ILE A 238 -10.23 8.44 0.58
CA ILE A 238 -9.99 9.33 1.72
C ILE A 238 -11.11 10.36 1.81
N HIS A 239 -11.63 10.59 3.02
CA HIS A 239 -12.80 11.45 3.27
C HIS A 239 -14.03 11.07 2.44
N ASN A 240 -14.16 9.79 2.09
CA ASN A 240 -15.24 9.25 1.25
C ASN A 240 -15.32 9.86 -0.17
N MET A 241 -14.17 10.24 -0.75
CA MET A 241 -14.10 10.92 -2.05
C MET A 241 -14.10 9.97 -3.26
N GLY A 242 -14.15 8.66 -3.06
CA GLY A 242 -13.95 7.65 -4.11
C GLY A 242 -14.95 7.73 -5.26
N LEU A 243 -16.23 8.00 -4.98
CA LEU A 243 -17.24 8.16 -6.04
C LEU A 243 -17.00 9.41 -6.90
N GLU A 244 -16.56 10.51 -6.28
CA GLU A 244 -16.22 11.74 -7.01
C GLU A 244 -14.93 11.55 -7.81
N ALA A 245 -13.93 10.88 -7.24
CA ALA A 245 -12.70 10.51 -7.93
C ALA A 245 -12.97 9.62 -9.15
N ASP A 246 -13.84 8.62 -9.04
CA ASP A 246 -14.22 7.75 -10.17
C ASP A 246 -14.89 8.53 -11.30
N LYS A 247 -15.74 9.50 -10.97
CA LYS A 247 -16.36 10.38 -11.97
C LYS A 247 -15.30 11.21 -12.69
N ILE A 248 -14.33 11.77 -11.97
CA ILE A 248 -13.22 12.54 -12.54
C ILE A 248 -12.34 11.65 -13.44
N LEU A 249 -12.14 10.38 -13.05
CA LEU A 249 -11.39 9.40 -13.82
C LEU A 249 -12.18 8.79 -14.99
N GLY A 250 -13.46 9.12 -15.15
CA GLY A 250 -14.31 8.58 -16.22
C GLY A 250 -14.70 7.11 -16.03
N ILE A 251 -14.67 6.60 -14.80
CA ILE A 251 -15.00 5.21 -14.48
C ILE A 251 -16.52 5.03 -14.41
N THR A 252 -17.02 4.21 -15.34
CA THR A 252 -18.41 3.75 -15.37
C THR A 252 -18.78 2.97 -14.11
N GLU A 253 -20.02 3.08 -13.65
CA GLU A 253 -20.47 2.53 -12.36
C GLU A 253 -20.17 1.04 -12.16
N HIS A 254 -20.40 0.21 -13.17
CA HIS A 254 -20.14 -1.24 -13.12
C HIS A 254 -18.65 -1.62 -13.05
N ASN A 255 -17.74 -0.68 -13.31
CA ASN A 255 -16.29 -0.88 -13.24
C ASN A 255 -15.65 -0.24 -12.00
N ARG A 256 -16.44 0.40 -11.13
CA ARG A 256 -15.92 1.05 -9.94
C ARG A 256 -15.48 0.02 -8.91
N ILE A 257 -14.42 0.34 -8.18
CA ILE A 257 -14.07 -0.38 -6.95
C ILE A 257 -15.21 -0.13 -5.95
N PRO A 258 -15.81 -1.20 -5.36
CA PRO A 258 -16.98 -1.08 -4.49
C PRO A 258 -16.68 -0.26 -3.24
N GLU A 259 -17.73 0.33 -2.67
CA GLU A 259 -17.67 0.90 -1.33
C GLU A 259 -17.61 -0.24 -0.31
N ILE A 260 -16.90 -0.02 0.79
CA ILE A 260 -16.66 -1.04 1.81
C ILE A 260 -16.91 -0.48 3.20
N ARG A 261 -17.22 -1.37 4.14
CA ARG A 261 -17.33 -1.03 5.56
C ARG A 261 -16.00 -1.28 6.24
N TRP A 262 -15.46 -0.26 6.88
CA TRP A 262 -14.31 -0.37 7.76
C TRP A 262 -14.55 0.52 8.98
N PRO A 263 -13.86 0.35 10.13
CA PRO A 263 -14.15 1.14 11.33
C PRO A 263 -13.87 2.64 11.20
N VAL A 264 -14.70 3.51 11.79
CA VAL A 264 -14.43 4.96 11.83
C VAL A 264 -13.50 5.25 13.01
N PHE A 265 -12.53 6.15 12.80
CA PHE A 265 -11.62 6.56 13.85
C PHE A 265 -11.72 8.06 14.07
N ASP A 266 -11.96 8.46 15.32
CA ASP A 266 -11.70 9.82 15.77
C ASP A 266 -10.22 9.93 16.16
N ILE A 267 -9.61 11.07 15.85
CA ILE A 267 -8.18 11.33 16.10
C ILE A 267 -8.06 12.58 16.97
N SER A 268 -7.00 12.65 17.76
CA SER A 268 -6.65 13.82 18.57
C SER A 268 -6.86 15.12 17.79
N THR A 269 -7.67 16.02 18.35
CA THR A 269 -7.96 17.32 17.72
C THR A 269 -6.68 18.12 17.48
N ALA A 270 -5.75 18.08 18.44
CA ALA A 270 -4.45 18.76 18.31
C ALA A 270 -3.63 18.19 17.15
N ARG A 271 -3.60 16.86 17.02
CA ARG A 271 -2.93 16.17 15.91
C ARG A 271 -3.47 16.60 14.55
N ILE A 272 -4.80 16.65 14.43
CA ILE A 272 -5.47 17.10 13.20
C ILE A 272 -5.14 18.58 12.92
N GLN A 273 -5.12 19.45 13.93
CA GLN A 273 -4.86 20.88 13.73
C GLN A 273 -3.41 21.20 13.36
N GLN A 274 -2.46 20.37 13.80
CA GLN A 274 -1.03 20.53 13.52
C GLN A 274 -0.61 19.91 12.17
N THR A 275 -1.53 19.25 11.46
CA THR A 275 -1.24 18.52 10.22
C THR A 275 -2.15 19.01 9.10
N THR A 276 -1.59 19.29 7.92
CA THR A 276 -2.38 19.65 6.73
C THR A 276 -2.81 18.44 5.90
N GLU A 277 -2.13 17.31 6.07
CA GLU A 277 -2.50 16.03 5.47
C GLU A 277 -3.81 15.49 6.07
N PRO A 278 -4.67 14.85 5.26
CA PRO A 278 -5.82 14.14 5.78
C PRO A 278 -5.37 12.93 6.61
N PHE A 279 -6.20 12.54 7.58
CA PHE A 279 -6.08 11.26 8.27
C PHE A 279 -7.31 10.38 8.01
N ALA A 280 -7.12 9.07 8.08
CA ALA A 280 -8.17 8.06 7.96
C ALA A 280 -8.04 7.00 9.07
N GLY A 281 -6.95 6.24 9.07
CA GLY A 281 -6.71 5.15 10.03
C GLY A 281 -5.69 5.48 11.13
N HIS A 282 -5.06 6.66 11.04
CA HIS A 282 -3.75 7.09 11.57
C HIS A 282 -2.60 6.18 11.10
N MET A 283 -1.37 6.34 11.60
CA MET A 283 -0.17 5.69 11.04
C MET A 283 -0.31 4.16 10.84
N SER A 284 0.12 3.62 9.72
CA SER A 284 -0.19 2.24 9.30
C SER A 284 1.05 1.35 9.24
N GLY A 285 0.98 0.20 9.92
CA GLY A 285 1.92 -0.90 9.72
C GLY A 285 1.55 -1.83 8.56
N SER A 286 0.40 -1.61 7.91
CA SER A 286 -0.08 -2.47 6.82
C SER A 286 0.78 -2.43 5.55
N PRO A 287 1.54 -1.36 5.23
CA PRO A 287 2.56 -1.45 4.18
C PRO A 287 3.55 -2.60 4.43
N ALA A 288 4.01 -2.80 5.66
CA ALA A 288 4.92 -3.89 6.01
C ALA A 288 4.27 -5.26 5.82
N GLU A 289 3.04 -5.42 6.30
CA GLU A 289 2.26 -6.67 6.16
C GLU A 289 2.06 -7.05 4.69
N ILE A 290 1.62 -6.09 3.86
CA ILE A 290 1.37 -6.30 2.43
C ILE A 290 2.67 -6.58 1.69
N LEU A 291 3.70 -5.75 1.88
CA LEU A 291 4.93 -5.82 1.08
C LEU A 291 5.80 -7.00 1.46
N GLN A 292 5.84 -7.40 2.74
CA GLN A 292 6.44 -8.66 3.17
C GLN A 292 5.80 -9.85 2.46
N THR A 293 4.46 -9.89 2.46
CA THR A 293 3.71 -10.98 1.81
C THR A 293 3.92 -10.96 0.30
N TRP A 294 3.95 -9.78 -0.31
CA TRP A 294 4.15 -9.64 -1.74
C TRP A 294 5.55 -10.12 -2.16
N ASP A 295 6.60 -9.74 -1.44
CA ASP A 295 7.96 -10.21 -1.67
C ASP A 295 8.07 -11.74 -1.56
N MET A 296 7.47 -12.33 -0.52
CA MET A 296 7.39 -13.78 -0.34
C MET A 296 6.71 -14.46 -1.55
N LEU A 297 5.55 -13.96 -1.99
CA LEU A 297 4.80 -14.51 -3.12
C LEU A 297 5.51 -14.33 -4.47
N CYS A 298 6.35 -13.30 -4.59
CA CYS A 298 7.17 -13.07 -5.77
C CYS A 298 8.53 -13.80 -5.73
N GLY A 299 8.79 -14.59 -4.68
CA GLY A 299 10.01 -15.40 -4.56
C GLY A 299 11.27 -14.60 -4.23
N VAL A 300 11.12 -13.44 -3.56
CA VAL A 300 12.25 -12.71 -2.98
C VAL A 300 12.86 -13.55 -1.85
N LYS A 301 14.19 -13.61 -1.79
CA LYS A 301 14.93 -14.35 -0.75
C LYS A 301 14.75 -13.69 0.61
N GLY A 302 14.77 -14.48 1.68
CA GLY A 302 14.45 -14.05 3.05
C GLY A 302 15.06 -12.72 3.46
N GLU A 303 16.40 -12.59 3.36
CA GLU A 303 17.12 -11.39 3.77
C GLU A 303 16.79 -10.13 2.93
N ASP A 304 16.22 -10.32 1.74
CA ASP A 304 15.82 -9.25 0.83
C ASP A 304 14.36 -8.82 0.98
N GLN A 305 13.54 -9.63 1.65
CA GLN A 305 12.11 -9.36 1.87
C GLN A 305 11.93 -8.12 2.75
N TYR A 306 11.00 -7.25 2.36
CA TYR A 306 10.60 -6.00 3.00
C TYR A 306 11.76 -5.07 3.44
N VAL A 307 12.40 -5.33 4.57
CA VAL A 307 13.48 -4.53 5.18
C VAL A 307 14.85 -4.70 4.49
N GLY A 308 15.02 -5.69 3.62
CA GLY A 308 16.36 -6.03 3.08
C GLY A 308 17.08 -4.90 2.34
N ALA A 309 16.35 -3.97 1.72
CA ALA A 309 16.96 -2.76 1.15
C ALA A 309 17.49 -1.80 2.23
N LEU A 310 16.79 -1.67 3.35
CA LEU A 310 17.19 -0.78 4.45
C LEU A 310 18.43 -1.34 5.16
N THR A 311 18.44 -2.63 5.49
CA THR A 311 19.56 -3.29 6.19
C THR A 311 20.88 -3.20 5.40
N ARG A 312 20.81 -3.24 4.07
CA ARG A 312 21.97 -3.02 3.19
C ARG A 312 22.48 -1.58 3.23
N ASN A 313 21.58 -0.61 3.36
CA ASN A 313 21.94 0.81 3.44
C ASN A 313 22.40 1.27 4.82
N SER A 314 21.99 0.60 5.90
CA SER A 314 22.40 0.95 7.28
C SER A 314 23.89 0.70 7.59
N VAL A 315 24.64 0.11 6.66
CA VAL A 315 26.09 -0.12 6.78
C VAL A 315 26.92 1.11 6.37
N ARG A 316 26.28 2.22 5.94
CA ARG A 316 27.01 3.43 5.52
C ARG A 316 27.78 4.09 6.66
N GLN A 317 29.05 4.38 6.39
CA GLN A 317 29.90 5.17 7.27
C GLN A 317 29.69 6.67 6.99
N ALA A 318 29.85 7.50 8.03
CA ALA A 318 29.78 8.95 7.88
C ALA A 318 30.84 9.45 6.87
N GLY A 319 30.39 10.14 5.82
CA GLY A 319 31.26 10.77 4.80
C GLY A 319 31.22 10.17 3.39
N GLU A 320 30.40 9.14 3.14
CA GLU A 320 30.21 8.61 1.78
C GLU A 320 29.29 9.51 0.92
N GLU A 321 29.57 9.59 -0.39
CA GLU A 321 28.71 10.26 -1.37
C GLU A 321 27.30 9.63 -1.40
N PHE A 322 26.29 10.44 -1.71
CA PHE A 322 24.91 9.96 -1.82
C PHE A 322 24.81 8.83 -2.85
N ARG A 323 24.50 7.63 -2.35
CA ARG A 323 24.19 6.46 -3.17
C ARG A 323 22.68 6.19 -3.13
N HIS A 324 22.08 5.90 -4.28
CA HIS A 324 20.65 5.58 -4.35
C HIS A 324 20.35 4.32 -3.50
N PRO A 325 19.29 4.30 -2.66
CA PRO A 325 19.00 3.21 -1.73
C PRO A 325 18.86 1.83 -2.37
N LEU A 326 18.43 1.79 -3.62
CA LEU A 326 18.26 0.54 -4.39
C LEU A 326 19.37 0.31 -5.43
N SER A 327 20.50 1.02 -5.34
CA SER A 327 21.57 0.96 -6.36
C SER A 327 22.28 -0.39 -6.47
N ASP A 328 22.18 -1.25 -5.45
CA ASP A 328 22.67 -2.64 -5.51
C ASP A 328 21.74 -3.57 -6.30
N LEU A 329 20.53 -3.13 -6.64
CA LEU A 329 19.57 -3.87 -7.45
C LEU A 329 19.71 -3.50 -8.92
N THR A 330 19.42 -4.47 -9.80
CA THR A 330 19.29 -4.21 -11.22
C THR A 330 18.11 -3.26 -11.50
N SER A 331 18.14 -2.57 -12.64
CA SER A 331 17.05 -1.70 -13.09
C SER A 331 15.67 -2.39 -13.11
N VAL A 332 15.62 -3.69 -13.38
CA VAL A 332 14.37 -4.46 -13.37
C VAL A 332 13.87 -4.66 -11.94
N GLU A 333 14.76 -5.08 -11.02
CA GLU A 333 14.42 -5.29 -9.61
C GLU A 333 13.99 -3.98 -8.93
N GLN A 334 14.65 -2.87 -9.26
CA GLN A 334 14.24 -1.54 -8.80
C GLN A 334 12.80 -1.23 -9.24
N ALA A 335 12.50 -1.38 -10.54
CA ALA A 335 11.17 -1.12 -11.07
C ALA A 335 10.10 -2.01 -10.43
N GLN A 336 10.41 -3.30 -10.18
CA GLN A 336 9.51 -4.22 -9.48
C GLN A 336 9.23 -3.76 -8.04
N ARG A 337 10.26 -3.30 -7.33
CA ARG A 337 10.12 -2.82 -5.95
C ARG A 337 9.27 -1.55 -5.89
N TYR A 338 9.51 -0.58 -6.77
CA TYR A 338 8.64 0.61 -6.88
C TYR A 338 7.20 0.26 -7.25
N ALA A 339 7.00 -0.70 -8.15
CA ALA A 339 5.67 -1.15 -8.54
C ALA A 339 4.90 -1.76 -7.35
N ARG A 340 5.53 -2.66 -6.57
CA ARG A 340 4.92 -3.22 -5.35
C ARG A 340 4.58 -2.14 -4.33
N ALA A 341 5.53 -1.22 -4.09
CA ALA A 341 5.32 -0.07 -3.19
C ALA A 341 4.12 0.79 -3.62
N ALA A 342 4.03 1.10 -4.92
CA ALA A 342 2.92 1.84 -5.50
C ALA A 342 1.60 1.08 -5.39
N GLY A 343 1.58 -0.23 -5.66
CA GLY A 343 0.39 -1.07 -5.53
C GLY A 343 -0.14 -1.13 -4.10
N ALA A 344 0.74 -1.41 -3.13
CA ALA A 344 0.36 -1.48 -1.71
C ALA A 344 -0.19 -0.14 -1.19
N SER A 345 0.50 0.96 -1.50
CA SER A 345 0.03 2.30 -1.11
C SER A 345 -1.24 2.72 -1.86
N ALA A 346 -1.39 2.37 -3.14
CA ALA A 346 -2.58 2.67 -3.93
C ALA A 346 -3.83 1.94 -3.39
N PHE A 347 -3.66 0.69 -2.93
CA PHE A 347 -4.72 -0.03 -2.24
C PHE A 347 -5.14 0.68 -0.95
N LEU A 348 -4.19 0.97 -0.06
CA LEU A 348 -4.49 1.56 1.25
C LEU A 348 -5.09 2.98 1.11
N VAL A 349 -4.53 3.79 0.20
CA VAL A 349 -4.92 5.19 -0.02
C VAL A 349 -6.15 5.33 -0.91
N GLY A 350 -6.16 4.64 -2.05
CA GLY A 350 -7.24 4.74 -3.04
C GLY A 350 -8.58 4.19 -2.54
N LEU A 351 -8.58 3.19 -1.65
CA LEU A 351 -9.79 2.67 -1.01
C LEU A 351 -10.14 3.43 0.26
N GLY A 352 -9.22 4.23 0.79
CA GLY A 352 -9.47 5.11 1.94
C GLY A 352 -9.17 4.50 3.30
N TYR A 353 -8.51 3.33 3.37
CA TYR A 353 -8.10 2.72 4.63
C TYR A 353 -7.08 3.60 5.38
N HIS A 354 -6.16 4.22 4.63
CA HIS A 354 -5.10 5.07 5.18
C HIS A 354 -4.74 6.22 4.23
N SER A 355 -4.37 7.38 4.75
CA SER A 355 -3.86 8.48 3.92
C SER A 355 -2.38 8.31 3.55
N THR A 356 -1.87 9.16 2.65
CA THR A 356 -0.46 9.11 2.22
C THR A 356 0.52 9.27 3.38
N VAL A 357 0.25 10.18 4.31
CA VAL A 357 1.11 10.39 5.51
C VAL A 357 1.11 9.16 6.41
N GLU A 358 0.02 8.41 6.45
CA GLU A 358 -0.12 7.22 7.29
C GLU A 358 0.63 6.01 6.74
N VAL A 359 0.87 5.95 5.42
CA VAL A 359 1.58 4.83 4.78
C VAL A 359 3.04 5.14 4.47
N LEU A 360 3.42 6.42 4.42
CA LEU A 360 4.70 6.88 3.90
C LEU A 360 5.90 6.20 4.56
N GLU A 361 5.94 6.12 5.88
CA GLU A 361 7.09 5.56 6.59
C GLU A 361 7.36 4.09 6.22
N GLY A 362 6.32 3.25 6.17
CA GLY A 362 6.48 1.85 5.77
C GLY A 362 6.88 1.69 4.30
N ILE A 363 6.44 2.59 3.41
CA ILE A 363 6.87 2.63 2.01
C ILE A 363 8.35 3.02 1.91
N LEU A 364 8.81 3.99 2.69
CA LEU A 364 10.21 4.40 2.71
C LEU A 364 11.13 3.27 3.17
N VAL A 365 10.76 2.60 4.28
CA VAL A 365 11.49 1.43 4.81
C VAL A 365 11.66 0.37 3.72
N TYR A 366 10.58 0.06 3.00
CA TYR A 366 10.61 -0.91 1.92
C TYR A 366 11.54 -0.53 0.76
N LEU A 367 11.64 0.78 0.48
CA LEU A 367 12.52 1.34 -0.55
C LEU A 367 13.94 1.61 -0.05
N GLY A 368 14.26 1.20 1.18
CA GLY A 368 15.59 1.30 1.76
C GLY A 368 15.93 2.66 2.37
N GLN A 369 14.93 3.50 2.61
CA GLN A 369 15.04 4.80 3.27
C GLN A 369 14.44 4.72 4.68
N SER A 370 15.01 5.45 5.63
CA SER A 370 14.45 5.52 6.98
C SER A 370 14.44 6.95 7.45
N MET A 371 13.27 7.41 7.89
CA MET A 371 13.17 8.68 8.59
C MET A 371 13.68 8.59 10.03
N ARG A 372 13.99 7.39 10.54
CA ARG A 372 14.50 7.14 11.90
C ARG A 372 16.02 6.97 11.96
N ALA A 373 16.72 7.20 10.85
CA ALA A 373 18.18 7.22 10.85
C ALA A 373 18.70 8.33 11.79
N GLU A 374 19.89 8.13 12.36
CA GLU A 374 20.48 9.07 13.31
C GLU A 374 20.53 10.49 12.71
N GLY A 375 20.09 11.48 13.49
CA GLY A 375 20.03 12.88 13.07
C GLY A 375 18.89 13.26 12.14
N THR A 376 18.00 12.32 11.76
CA THR A 376 16.86 12.61 10.87
C THR A 376 15.63 13.14 11.60
N LEU A 377 15.26 12.53 12.74
CA LEU A 377 14.19 13.07 13.59
C LEU A 377 14.76 13.97 14.68
N SER A 378 14.15 15.12 14.88
CA SER A 378 14.34 15.90 16.11
C SER A 378 13.62 15.22 17.28
N GLN A 379 14.00 15.56 18.51
CA GLN A 379 13.45 14.93 19.73
C GLN A 379 11.92 15.09 19.87
N SER A 380 11.33 16.11 19.24
CA SER A 380 9.89 16.37 19.24
C SER A 380 9.12 15.66 18.12
N GLN A 381 9.81 15.05 17.16
CA GLN A 381 9.18 14.35 16.04
C GLN A 381 9.00 12.86 16.36
N ARG A 382 7.82 12.31 16.05
CA ARG A 382 7.43 10.95 16.46
C ARG A 382 7.12 10.01 15.28
N ASP A 383 6.62 10.59 14.19
CA ASP A 383 6.08 9.87 13.03
C ASP A 383 6.10 10.75 11.77
N ALA A 384 5.67 10.16 10.65
CA ALA A 384 5.62 10.82 9.33
C ALA A 384 4.79 12.11 9.29
N ALA A 385 3.79 12.31 10.17
CA ALA A 385 3.01 13.55 10.17
C ALA A 385 3.83 14.74 10.65
N HIS A 386 4.76 14.55 11.58
CA HIS A 386 5.59 15.66 12.06
C HIS A 386 6.57 16.19 11.00
N VAL A 387 7.01 15.31 10.10
CA VAL A 387 8.02 15.64 9.08
C VAL A 387 7.36 15.99 7.75
N PHE A 388 6.36 15.23 7.34
CA PHE A 388 5.75 15.29 6.01
C PHE A 388 4.28 15.73 6.01
N GLY A 389 3.72 16.06 7.18
CA GLY A 389 2.31 16.43 7.37
C GLY A 389 1.86 17.74 6.74
N HIS A 390 2.77 18.48 6.10
CA HIS A 390 2.50 19.76 5.43
C HIS A 390 2.20 19.63 3.92
N GLY A 391 1.74 18.46 3.47
CA GLY A 391 1.45 18.17 2.05
C GLY A 391 2.54 17.37 1.35
N ALA A 392 3.74 17.28 1.95
CA ALA A 392 4.88 16.58 1.38
C ALA A 392 4.63 15.08 1.24
N ALA A 393 3.88 14.46 2.17
CA ALA A 393 3.55 13.04 2.06
C ALA A 393 2.65 12.76 0.85
N THR A 394 1.67 13.63 0.58
CA THR A 394 0.86 13.60 -0.64
C THR A 394 1.73 13.74 -1.87
N ASP A 395 2.64 14.70 -1.91
CA ASP A 395 3.46 14.93 -3.10
C ASP A 395 4.34 13.71 -3.41
N LEU A 396 5.06 13.18 -2.41
CA LEU A 396 5.90 11.99 -2.55
C LEU A 396 5.13 10.75 -3.02
N ILE A 397 4.06 10.38 -2.31
CA ILE A 397 3.31 9.15 -2.66
C ILE A 397 2.58 9.31 -4.00
N THR A 398 2.10 10.52 -4.34
CA THR A 398 1.46 10.72 -5.65
C THR A 398 2.44 10.74 -6.80
N GLU A 399 3.70 11.10 -6.59
CA GLU A 399 4.76 10.88 -7.56
C GLU A 399 4.98 9.39 -7.82
N LEU A 400 5.11 8.59 -6.76
CA LEU A 400 5.20 7.13 -6.85
C LEU A 400 4.01 6.52 -7.61
N PHE A 401 2.79 7.03 -7.40
CA PHE A 401 1.60 6.61 -8.15
C PHE A 401 1.70 6.94 -9.65
N LYS A 402 2.10 8.17 -9.99
CA LYS A 402 2.20 8.61 -11.39
C LYS A 402 3.23 7.81 -12.18
N THR A 403 4.35 7.42 -11.56
CA THR A 403 5.39 6.62 -12.24
C THR A 403 4.96 5.17 -12.48
N ASN A 404 3.99 4.66 -11.72
CA ASN A 404 3.50 3.28 -11.80
C ASN A 404 2.08 3.15 -12.38
N THR A 405 1.62 4.18 -13.08
CA THR A 405 0.37 4.19 -13.87
C THR A 405 0.72 4.10 -15.35
N ALA A 406 -0.08 3.39 -16.15
CA ALA A 406 0.02 3.42 -17.60
C ALA A 406 -0.19 4.85 -18.14
N GLN A 407 0.67 5.26 -19.08
CA GLN A 407 0.62 6.60 -19.70
C GLN A 407 -0.36 6.67 -20.87
#